data_AF-A0A4S4CAL7-F1
#
_entry.id   AF-A0A4S4CAL7-F1
#
_cell.length_a   1.000
_cell.length_b   1.000
_cell.length_c   1.000
_cell.angle_alpha   90.00
_cell.angle_beta   90.00
_cell.angle_gamma   90.00
#
_symmetry.space_group_name_H-M   'P 1'
#
loop_
_entity.id
_entity.type
_entity.pdbx_description
1 polymer ?
#
loop_
_entity_poly.entity_id
_entity_poly.type
_entity_poly.pdbx_seq_one_letter_code
_entity_poly.pdbx_strand_id
1 'polypeptide(L)'
;MYAKVDYPKGEPTKEWEERAFAPLRDYLRKSRPDEAARILPYLMFMHNEEGQFVYKNCISRASIIFDQSGDLVTLDNEALRYEFEELRGTPVERPPVSERFIHPNVEKWIASRLTREEDSKYGEDVRTFLQELWGPIANYDFSDLRAEYPLSPQGEQPPYCLFVYPSEFEKRVGYLFVGDEIVECRCTRKQFQEYRDAEQDLMIGGWKVIPLYREAFDAELPYCVHRFIELAEWRTPNRPKRQSARRRA
;
A
#
# COMPACT_ATOMS: atom_id res chain seq x y z
N MET A 1 32.18 -1.79 -15.83
CA MET A 1 32.07 -2.26 -14.44
C MET A 1 31.49 -1.15 -13.61
N TYR A 2 30.36 -1.40 -12.97
CA TYR A 2 29.69 -0.41 -12.11
C TYR A 2 30.45 -0.28 -10.79
N ALA A 3 30.34 0.87 -10.11
CA ALA A 3 30.92 1.04 -8.79
C ALA A 3 30.09 0.28 -7.74
N LYS A 4 30.72 -0.22 -6.67
CA LYS A 4 29.98 -0.74 -5.52
C LYS A 4 29.08 0.36 -4.96
N VAL A 5 27.87 -0.02 -4.54
CA VAL A 5 26.88 0.88 -3.96
C VAL A 5 26.52 0.40 -2.56
N ASP A 6 26.91 1.17 -1.55
CA ASP A 6 26.48 0.92 -0.18
C ASP A 6 25.10 1.53 0.05
N TYR A 7 24.31 0.95 0.96
CA TYR A 7 23.04 1.56 1.37
C TYR A 7 23.27 2.94 2.02
N PRO A 8 22.42 3.93 1.73
CA PRO A 8 22.57 5.25 2.30
C PRO A 8 22.22 5.18 3.80
N LYS A 9 22.96 5.93 4.63
CA LYS A 9 22.70 6.03 6.08
C LYS A 9 21.52 6.97 6.43
N GLY A 10 20.82 7.49 5.42
CA GLY A 10 19.72 8.44 5.52
C GLY A 10 18.87 8.41 4.24
N GLU A 11 18.17 9.49 3.92
CA GLU A 11 17.35 9.56 2.70
C GLU A 11 18.19 9.29 1.43
N PRO A 12 17.72 8.43 0.52
CA PRO A 12 18.37 8.20 -0.77
C PRO A 12 18.54 9.50 -1.55
N THR A 13 19.75 9.78 -2.01
CA THR A 13 20.01 10.91 -2.91
C THR A 13 19.78 10.49 -4.36
N LYS A 14 19.50 11.45 -5.25
CA LYS A 14 19.39 11.17 -6.70
C LYS A 14 20.64 10.49 -7.26
N GLU A 15 21.82 10.93 -6.83
CA GLU A 15 23.09 10.32 -7.25
C GLU A 15 23.20 8.86 -6.79
N TRP A 16 22.76 8.57 -5.57
CA TRP A 16 22.72 7.20 -5.06
C TRP A 16 21.75 6.34 -5.89
N GLU A 17 20.54 6.83 -6.16
CA GLU A 17 19.55 6.11 -6.97
C GLU A 17 20.05 5.84 -8.38
N GLU A 18 20.67 6.83 -9.02
CA GLU A 18 21.26 6.69 -10.35
C GLU A 18 22.30 5.57 -10.37
N ARG A 19 23.17 5.51 -9.37
CA ARG A 19 24.19 4.44 -9.26
C ARG A 19 23.57 3.09 -8.93
N ALA A 20 22.66 3.03 -7.95
CA ALA A 20 22.03 1.80 -7.49
C ALA A 20 21.23 1.12 -8.61
N PHE A 21 20.58 1.90 -9.48
CA PHE A 21 19.73 1.39 -10.55
C PHE A 21 20.40 1.39 -11.94
N ALA A 22 21.65 1.84 -12.08
CA ALA A 22 22.32 1.91 -13.39
C ALA A 22 22.37 0.56 -14.13
N PRO A 23 22.80 -0.57 -13.53
CA PRO A 23 22.83 -1.86 -14.22
C PRO A 23 21.44 -2.27 -14.74
N LEU A 24 20.42 -2.12 -13.89
CA LEU A 24 19.05 -2.46 -14.23
C LEU A 24 18.49 -1.56 -15.33
N ARG A 25 18.74 -0.24 -15.28
CA ARG A 25 18.30 0.70 -16.31
C ARG A 25 18.94 0.40 -17.66
N ASP A 26 20.23 0.09 -17.68
CA ASP A 26 20.94 -0.24 -18.91
C ASP A 26 20.47 -1.58 -19.49
N TYR A 27 20.22 -2.57 -18.63
CA TYR A 27 19.57 -3.82 -19.02
C TYR A 27 18.19 -3.56 -19.66
N LEU A 28 17.28 -2.88 -18.97
CA LEU A 28 15.93 -2.61 -19.46
C LEU A 28 15.93 -1.80 -20.77
N ARG A 29 16.82 -0.80 -20.90
CA ARG A 29 16.96 -0.02 -22.14
C ARG A 29 17.39 -0.90 -23.32
N LYS A 30 18.22 -1.92 -23.07
CA LYS A 30 18.73 -2.84 -24.10
C LYS A 30 17.72 -3.94 -24.44
N SER A 31 17.09 -4.54 -23.44
CA SER A 31 16.26 -5.73 -23.62
C SER A 31 14.78 -5.44 -23.83
N ARG A 32 14.27 -4.34 -23.27
CA ARG A 32 12.84 -3.97 -23.27
C ARG A 32 12.64 -2.44 -23.29
N PRO A 33 13.12 -1.74 -24.34
CA PRO A 33 13.12 -0.28 -24.39
C PRO A 33 11.73 0.35 -24.21
N ASP A 34 10.70 -0.28 -24.77
CA ASP A 34 9.32 0.25 -24.74
C ASP A 34 8.63 0.02 -23.39
N GLU A 35 9.06 -0.98 -22.61
CA GLU A 35 8.47 -1.35 -21.31
C GLU A 35 9.29 -0.81 -20.13
N ALA A 36 10.53 -0.36 -20.37
CA ALA A 36 11.48 0.03 -19.32
C ALA A 36 10.90 1.04 -18.32
N ALA A 37 10.19 2.05 -18.83
CA ALA A 37 9.54 3.07 -18.01
C ALA A 37 8.39 2.52 -17.14
N ARG A 38 7.76 1.42 -17.57
CA ARG A 38 6.68 0.75 -16.84
C ARG A 38 7.20 -0.27 -15.82
N ILE A 39 8.30 -0.96 -16.13
CA ILE A 39 8.90 -1.98 -15.26
C ILE A 39 9.64 -1.34 -14.08
N LEU A 40 10.43 -0.31 -14.34
CA LEU A 40 11.38 0.25 -13.38
C LEU A 40 10.73 0.67 -12.03
N PRO A 41 9.54 1.29 -11.99
CA PRO A 41 8.88 1.66 -10.73
C PRO A 41 8.54 0.48 -9.81
N TYR A 42 8.45 -0.75 -10.35
CA TYR A 42 8.12 -1.95 -9.58
C TYR A 42 9.34 -2.73 -9.09
N LEU A 43 10.55 -2.24 -9.38
CA LEU A 43 11.79 -2.89 -8.96
C LEU A 43 12.42 -2.12 -7.79
N MET A 44 12.74 -2.85 -6.73
CA MET A 44 13.38 -2.33 -5.54
C MET A 44 14.83 -2.83 -5.49
N PHE A 45 15.79 -1.92 -5.38
CA PHE A 45 17.17 -2.28 -5.06
C PHE A 45 17.21 -2.86 -3.65
N MET A 46 17.90 -3.99 -3.46
CA MET A 46 17.98 -4.72 -2.20
C MET A 46 19.34 -4.62 -1.53
N HIS A 47 20.43 -4.74 -2.30
CA HIS A 47 21.81 -4.57 -1.86
C HIS A 47 22.78 -4.68 -3.04
N ASN A 48 24.01 -4.21 -2.82
CA ASN A 48 25.17 -4.60 -3.60
C ASN A 48 26.22 -5.22 -2.66
N GLU A 49 26.15 -6.54 -2.51
CA GLU A 49 27.07 -7.33 -1.70
C GLU A 49 27.70 -8.41 -2.57
N GLU A 50 28.92 -8.82 -2.23
CA GLU A 50 29.67 -9.86 -2.97
C GLU A 50 29.83 -9.58 -4.47
N GLY A 51 29.78 -8.31 -4.88
CA GLY A 51 29.88 -7.91 -6.28
C GLY A 51 28.63 -8.19 -7.09
N GLN A 52 27.46 -8.30 -6.44
CA GLN A 52 26.18 -8.54 -7.09
C GLN A 52 25.18 -7.44 -6.75
N PHE A 53 24.54 -6.87 -7.78
CA PHE A 53 23.39 -5.99 -7.62
C PHE A 53 22.12 -6.83 -7.57
N VAL A 54 21.43 -6.80 -6.44
CA VAL A 54 20.18 -7.55 -6.24
C VAL A 54 19.00 -6.60 -6.26
N TYR A 55 18.02 -6.90 -7.10
CA TYR A 55 16.74 -6.21 -7.20
C TYR A 55 15.61 -7.19 -6.95
N LYS A 56 14.51 -6.69 -6.40
CA LYS A 56 13.31 -7.47 -6.15
C LYS A 56 12.10 -6.78 -6.74
N ASN A 57 11.28 -7.53 -7.46
CA ASN A 57 10.00 -7.05 -7.94
C ASN A 57 9.02 -6.91 -6.75
N CYS A 58 8.41 -5.73 -6.61
CA CYS A 58 7.53 -5.44 -5.48
C CYS A 58 6.15 -6.15 -5.58
N ILE A 59 5.76 -6.56 -6.79
CA ILE A 59 4.52 -7.32 -7.07
C ILE A 59 4.78 -8.82 -6.87
N SER A 60 5.71 -9.39 -7.64
CA SER A 60 5.90 -10.85 -7.71
C SER A 60 6.89 -11.42 -6.70
N ARG A 61 7.74 -10.58 -6.09
CA ARG A 61 8.88 -10.97 -5.24
C ARG A 61 10.01 -11.71 -5.95
N ALA A 62 9.87 -11.92 -7.25
CA ALA A 62 10.91 -12.47 -8.10
C ALA A 62 12.13 -11.54 -8.14
N SER A 63 13.32 -12.13 -8.17
CA SER A 63 14.58 -11.42 -8.07
C SER A 63 15.21 -11.20 -9.44
N ILE A 64 15.95 -10.10 -9.56
CA ILE A 64 16.89 -9.86 -10.65
C ILE A 64 18.26 -9.66 -10.02
N ILE A 65 19.26 -10.38 -10.50
CA ILE A 65 20.62 -10.29 -10.01
C ILE A 65 21.55 -9.99 -11.18
N PHE A 66 22.35 -8.94 -11.03
CA PHE A 66 23.43 -8.61 -11.95
C PHE A 66 24.77 -8.72 -11.22
N ASP A 67 25.84 -9.05 -11.94
CA ASP A 67 27.19 -8.96 -11.40
C ASP A 67 27.72 -7.50 -11.41
N GLN A 68 28.93 -7.30 -10.90
CA GLN A 68 29.56 -5.97 -10.83
C GLN A 68 29.90 -5.40 -12.21
N SER A 69 30.02 -6.24 -13.23
CA SER A 69 30.22 -5.83 -14.63
C SER A 69 28.93 -5.28 -15.25
N GLY A 70 27.77 -5.68 -14.71
CA GLY A 70 26.45 -5.35 -15.21
C GLY A 70 25.79 -6.50 -15.98
N ASP A 71 26.42 -7.67 -16.00
CA ASP A 71 25.90 -8.82 -16.71
C ASP A 71 24.82 -9.49 -15.87
N LEU A 72 23.74 -9.91 -16.53
CA LEU A 72 22.61 -10.57 -15.87
C LEU A 72 23.05 -11.96 -15.39
N VAL A 73 22.98 -12.19 -14.08
CA VAL A 73 23.30 -13.47 -13.44
C VAL A 73 22.04 -14.31 -13.27
N THR A 74 20.98 -13.71 -12.71
CA THR A 74 19.71 -14.38 -12.44
C THR A 74 18.56 -13.47 -12.83
N LEU A 75 17.56 -14.05 -13.50
CA LEU A 75 16.29 -13.42 -13.74
C LEU A 75 15.19 -14.43 -13.41
N ASP A 76 14.58 -14.27 -12.25
CA ASP A 76 13.47 -15.14 -11.86
C ASP A 76 12.26 -14.92 -12.80
N ASN A 77 11.49 -15.98 -13.02
CA ASN A 77 10.18 -15.87 -13.67
C ASN A 77 9.33 -14.86 -12.87
N GLU A 78 8.65 -13.96 -13.56
CA GLU A 78 7.89 -12.82 -13.00
C GLU A 78 8.72 -11.61 -12.52
N ALA A 79 10.05 -11.60 -12.61
CA ALA A 79 10.84 -10.48 -12.09
C ALA A 79 10.64 -9.17 -12.87
N LEU A 80 10.28 -9.26 -14.16
CA LEU A 80 9.98 -8.10 -15.00
C LEU A 80 8.49 -7.79 -15.06
N ARG A 81 7.65 -8.42 -14.24
CA ARG A 81 6.21 -8.17 -14.28
C ARG A 81 5.88 -6.77 -13.81
N TYR A 82 5.15 -6.04 -14.64
CA TYR A 82 4.71 -4.67 -14.39
C TYR A 82 3.23 -4.47 -14.70
N GLU A 83 2.59 -5.48 -15.31
CA GLU A 83 1.16 -5.48 -15.56
C GLU A 83 0.47 -6.43 -14.57
N PHE A 84 -0.62 -5.93 -14.01
CA PHE A 84 -1.58 -6.69 -13.23
C PHE A 84 -2.50 -7.52 -14.15
N GLU A 85 -1.99 -8.06 -15.26
CA GLU A 85 -2.84 -8.72 -16.28
C GLU A 85 -3.58 -9.94 -15.73
N GLU A 86 -2.95 -10.79 -14.90
CA GLU A 86 -3.66 -11.89 -14.22
C GLU A 86 -4.52 -11.40 -13.03
N LEU A 87 -4.43 -10.12 -12.65
CA LEU A 87 -5.21 -9.50 -11.58
C LEU A 87 -6.42 -8.72 -12.10
N ARG A 88 -6.59 -8.59 -13.43
CA ARG A 88 -7.88 -8.24 -14.04
C ARG A 88 -8.76 -9.48 -14.05
N GLY A 89 -9.26 -9.85 -12.88
CA GLY A 89 -10.39 -10.76 -12.79
C GLY A 89 -11.53 -10.25 -13.68
N THR A 90 -12.36 -11.17 -14.18
CA THR A 90 -13.65 -10.75 -14.75
C THR A 90 -14.36 -9.89 -13.71
N PRO A 91 -14.82 -8.68 -14.04
CA PRO A 91 -15.49 -7.82 -13.08
C PRO A 91 -16.55 -8.62 -12.33
N VAL A 92 -16.50 -8.60 -11.00
CA VAL A 92 -17.49 -9.30 -10.20
C VAL A 92 -18.79 -8.51 -10.35
N GLU A 93 -19.76 -9.06 -11.10
CA GLU A 93 -21.10 -8.50 -11.14
C GLU A 93 -21.70 -8.58 -9.73
N ARG A 94 -21.65 -7.48 -8.99
CA ARG A 94 -22.30 -7.39 -7.68
C ARG A 94 -23.71 -6.82 -7.87
N PRO A 95 -24.75 -7.46 -7.29
CA PRO A 95 -26.10 -6.89 -7.25
C PRO A 95 -26.10 -5.49 -6.61
N PRO A 96 -27.08 -4.62 -6.83
CA PRO A 96 -27.23 -3.39 -6.07
C PRO A 96 -27.22 -3.66 -4.55
N VAL A 97 -26.68 -2.75 -3.74
CA VAL A 97 -26.65 -2.90 -2.27
C VAL A 97 -28.04 -3.21 -1.69
N SER A 98 -29.10 -2.62 -2.28
CA SER A 98 -30.50 -2.88 -1.91
C SER A 98 -30.95 -4.33 -2.05
N GLU A 99 -30.24 -5.13 -2.84
CA GLU A 99 -30.53 -6.54 -3.12
C GLU A 99 -29.57 -7.49 -2.39
N ARG A 100 -28.54 -6.97 -1.72
CA ARG A 100 -27.56 -7.77 -0.98
C ARG A 100 -28.01 -7.98 0.46
N PHE A 101 -27.78 -9.18 0.98
CA PHE A 101 -27.77 -9.36 2.43
C PHE A 101 -26.50 -8.72 2.99
N ILE A 102 -26.66 -7.68 3.81
CA ILE A 102 -25.56 -7.03 4.53
C ILE A 102 -25.61 -7.44 6.00
N HIS A 103 -24.48 -7.89 6.53
CA HIS A 103 -24.39 -8.33 7.91
C HIS A 103 -24.72 -7.17 8.88
N PRO A 104 -25.53 -7.37 9.93
CA PRO A 104 -25.97 -6.28 10.81
C PRO A 104 -24.84 -5.47 11.44
N ASN A 105 -23.70 -6.09 11.74
CA ASN A 105 -22.53 -5.39 12.28
C ASN A 105 -21.90 -4.43 11.27
N VAL A 106 -22.01 -4.70 9.96
CA VAL A 106 -21.52 -3.79 8.91
C VAL A 106 -22.35 -2.51 8.93
N GLU A 107 -23.68 -2.64 8.84
CA GLU A 107 -24.59 -1.48 8.89
C GLU A 107 -24.45 -0.70 10.20
N LYS A 108 -24.35 -1.40 11.33
CA LYS A 108 -24.13 -0.76 12.64
C LYS A 108 -22.82 0.01 12.67
N TRP A 109 -21.75 -0.56 12.11
CA TRP A 109 -20.45 0.12 12.09
C TRP A 109 -20.52 1.36 11.20
N ILE A 110 -21.05 1.26 9.98
CA ILE A 110 -21.23 2.38 9.05
C ILE A 110 -21.98 3.52 9.73
N ALA A 111 -23.15 3.23 10.30
CA ALA A 111 -23.99 4.23 10.95
C ALA A 111 -23.32 4.88 12.19
N SER A 112 -22.35 4.20 12.81
CA SER A 112 -21.66 4.68 14.02
C SER A 112 -20.32 5.36 13.75
N ARG A 113 -19.71 5.14 12.58
CA ARG A 113 -18.36 5.58 12.25
C ARG A 113 -18.30 6.58 11.11
N LEU A 114 -19.24 6.52 10.18
CA LEU A 114 -19.29 7.45 9.05
C LEU A 114 -20.34 8.53 9.30
N THR A 115 -19.98 9.76 9.01
CA THR A 115 -20.92 10.86 8.83
C THR A 115 -21.76 10.63 7.58
N ARG A 116 -22.87 11.38 7.45
CA ARG A 116 -23.74 11.29 6.27
C ARG A 116 -23.00 11.61 4.96
N GLU A 117 -22.04 12.53 5.00
CA GLU A 117 -21.23 12.90 3.83
C GLU A 117 -20.27 11.78 3.44
N GLU A 118 -19.58 11.19 4.43
CA GLU A 118 -18.70 10.05 4.22
C GLU A 118 -19.45 8.81 3.72
N ASP A 119 -20.63 8.50 4.29
CA ASP A 119 -21.45 7.38 3.82
C ASP A 119 -21.94 7.61 2.39
N SER A 120 -22.31 8.84 2.03
CA SER A 120 -22.69 9.17 0.66
C SER A 120 -21.55 9.01 -0.35
N LYS A 121 -20.29 9.22 0.09
CA LYS A 121 -19.13 9.20 -0.80
C LYS A 121 -18.44 7.83 -0.85
N TYR A 122 -18.21 7.21 0.30
CA TYR A 122 -17.43 5.97 0.45
C TYR A 122 -18.27 4.80 0.96
N GLY A 123 -19.53 5.00 1.33
CA GLY A 123 -20.30 4.01 2.07
C GLY A 123 -20.50 2.68 1.34
N GLU A 124 -20.61 2.68 0.02
CA GLU A 124 -20.71 1.43 -0.76
C GLU A 124 -19.39 0.64 -0.74
N ASP A 125 -18.27 1.32 -0.96
CA ASP A 125 -16.95 0.70 -0.94
C ASP A 125 -16.61 0.19 0.45
N VAL A 126 -16.92 0.96 1.49
CA VAL A 126 -16.68 0.57 2.88
C VAL A 126 -17.59 -0.59 3.28
N ARG A 127 -18.87 -0.61 2.85
CA ARG A 127 -19.75 -1.77 3.05
C ARG A 127 -19.17 -3.01 2.38
N THR A 128 -18.70 -2.89 1.13
CA THR A 128 -18.09 -3.99 0.38
C THR A 128 -16.83 -4.50 1.10
N PHE A 129 -15.94 -3.60 1.51
CA PHE A 129 -14.77 -3.92 2.33
C PHE A 129 -15.14 -4.66 3.62
N LEU A 130 -16.08 -4.15 4.41
CA LEU A 130 -16.46 -4.79 5.66
C LEU A 130 -17.17 -6.13 5.45
N GLN A 131 -18.00 -6.23 4.41
CA GLN A 131 -18.81 -7.42 4.14
C GLN A 131 -18.00 -8.57 3.54
N GLU A 132 -17.14 -8.25 2.56
CA GLU A 132 -16.48 -9.22 1.68
C GLU A 132 -15.00 -9.43 2.02
N LEU A 133 -14.34 -8.44 2.63
CA LEU A 133 -12.90 -8.45 2.85
C LEU A 133 -12.51 -8.60 4.33
N TRP A 134 -12.84 -7.60 5.15
CA TRP A 134 -12.43 -7.57 6.55
C TRP A 134 -13.34 -8.40 7.46
N GLY A 135 -14.63 -8.46 7.17
CA GLY A 135 -15.63 -9.24 7.92
C GLY A 135 -15.22 -10.70 8.11
N PRO A 136 -14.90 -11.46 7.06
CA PRO A 136 -14.44 -12.84 7.20
C PRO A 136 -13.19 -13.00 8.08
N ILE A 137 -12.26 -12.04 8.03
CA ILE A 137 -11.00 -12.07 8.78
C ILE A 137 -11.24 -11.80 10.27
N ALA A 138 -12.07 -10.80 10.57
CA ALA A 138 -12.37 -10.37 11.93
C ALA A 138 -13.62 -11.04 12.52
N ASN A 139 -14.17 -12.06 11.84
CA ASN A 139 -15.44 -12.70 12.19
C ASN A 139 -16.58 -11.69 12.43
N TYR A 140 -16.62 -10.65 11.59
CA TYR A 140 -17.56 -9.52 11.66
C TYR A 140 -17.55 -8.76 13.01
N ASP A 141 -16.47 -8.84 13.78
CA ASP A 141 -16.19 -7.93 14.89
C ASP A 141 -15.38 -6.73 14.40
N PHE A 142 -15.97 -5.54 14.50
CA PHE A 142 -15.38 -4.28 14.03
C PHE A 142 -15.12 -3.30 15.17
N SER A 143 -15.07 -3.81 16.42
CA SER A 143 -14.88 -2.98 17.62
C SER A 143 -13.55 -2.23 17.62
N ASP A 144 -12.51 -2.83 17.05
CA ASP A 144 -11.17 -2.27 16.94
C ASP A 144 -10.99 -1.37 15.71
N LEU A 145 -11.89 -1.43 14.73
CA LEU A 145 -11.76 -0.74 13.46
C LEU A 145 -12.13 0.76 13.59
N ARG A 146 -11.27 1.62 13.05
CA ARG A 146 -11.40 3.08 13.03
C ARG A 146 -11.47 3.58 11.60
N ALA A 147 -12.14 4.72 11.43
CA ALA A 147 -12.19 5.48 10.20
C ALA A 147 -11.83 6.93 10.53
N GLU A 148 -10.90 7.51 9.78
CA GLU A 148 -10.55 8.92 9.88
C GLU A 148 -9.97 9.40 8.54
N TYR A 149 -9.87 10.71 8.36
CA TYR A 149 -9.09 11.26 7.26
C TYR A 149 -7.61 11.27 7.65
N PRO A 150 -6.69 10.85 6.75
CA PRO A 150 -5.27 10.98 7.00
C PRO A 150 -4.93 12.47 7.21
N LEU A 151 -4.09 12.78 8.20
CA LEU A 151 -3.65 14.15 8.44
C LEU A 151 -2.56 14.51 7.42
N SER A 152 -2.72 15.62 6.69
CA SER A 152 -1.60 16.16 5.92
C SER A 152 -0.57 16.83 6.84
N PRO A 153 0.69 17.02 6.39
CA PRO A 153 1.71 17.78 7.12
C PRO A 153 1.30 19.22 7.39
N GLN A 154 0.38 19.76 6.59
CA GLN A 154 -0.17 21.11 6.78
C GLN A 154 -1.34 21.13 7.78
N GLY A 155 -1.72 19.99 8.35
CA GLY A 155 -2.84 19.86 9.29
C GLY A 155 -4.22 19.87 8.61
N GLU A 156 -4.26 19.84 7.28
CA GLU A 156 -5.50 19.76 6.51
C GLU A 156 -5.81 18.29 6.21
N GLN A 157 -7.07 17.90 6.37
CA GLN A 157 -7.54 16.56 5.99
C GLN A 157 -7.83 16.56 4.49
N PRO A 158 -7.15 15.73 3.67
CA PRO A 158 -7.47 15.64 2.26
C PRO A 158 -8.87 15.04 2.13
N PRO A 159 -9.86 15.77 1.55
CA PRO A 159 -11.26 15.34 1.55
C PRO A 159 -11.55 14.21 0.54
N TYR A 160 -10.49 13.70 -0.11
CA TYR A 160 -10.56 12.71 -1.18
C TYR A 160 -10.13 11.31 -0.73
N CYS A 161 -9.89 11.10 0.56
CA CYS A 161 -9.42 9.81 1.06
C CYS A 161 -9.98 9.49 2.44
N LEU A 162 -10.62 8.34 2.62
CA LEU A 162 -11.00 7.84 3.94
C LEU A 162 -10.03 6.73 4.36
N PHE A 163 -9.36 6.91 5.50
CA PHE A 163 -8.41 5.94 6.05
C PHE A 163 -9.10 5.06 7.10
N VAL A 164 -9.15 3.76 6.83
CA VAL A 164 -9.74 2.76 7.71
C VAL A 164 -8.66 1.80 8.21
N TYR A 165 -8.58 1.56 9.51
CA TYR A 165 -7.55 0.70 10.08
C TYR A 165 -7.98 0.07 11.41
N PRO A 166 -7.49 -1.14 11.73
CA PRO A 166 -7.72 -1.74 13.03
C PRO A 166 -6.76 -1.14 14.07
N SER A 167 -7.32 -0.55 15.13
CA SER A 167 -6.57 0.23 16.13
C SER A 167 -5.78 -0.61 17.12
N GLU A 168 -6.18 -1.86 17.34
CA GLU A 168 -5.54 -2.77 18.30
C GLU A 168 -4.77 -3.92 17.62
N PHE A 169 -4.89 -4.05 16.30
CA PHE A 169 -4.19 -5.09 15.55
C PHE A 169 -2.68 -4.95 15.65
N GLU A 170 -2.00 -6.09 15.80
CA GLU A 170 -0.56 -6.17 16.07
C GLU A 170 0.32 -5.56 14.96
N LYS A 171 -0.21 -5.39 13.75
CA LYS A 171 0.48 -4.79 12.62
C LYS A 171 -0.14 -3.46 12.19
N ARG A 172 0.69 -2.57 11.67
CA ARG A 172 0.26 -1.28 11.12
C ARG A 172 -0.24 -1.46 9.70
N VAL A 173 -1.46 -1.97 9.54
CA VAL A 173 -2.17 -2.04 8.26
C VAL A 173 -3.24 -0.98 8.20
N GLY A 174 -3.44 -0.38 7.04
CA GLY A 174 -4.57 0.50 6.82
C GLY A 174 -5.02 0.50 5.37
N TYR A 175 -6.27 0.88 5.18
CA TYR A 175 -6.99 0.84 3.92
C TYR A 175 -7.40 2.26 3.58
N LEU A 176 -6.96 2.75 2.43
CA LEU A 176 -7.20 4.12 2.00
C LEU A 176 -8.23 4.11 0.89
N PHE A 177 -9.48 4.43 1.21
CA PHE A 177 -10.55 4.57 0.23
C PHE A 177 -10.34 5.85 -0.56
N VAL A 178 -9.97 5.71 -1.82
CA VAL A 178 -9.61 6.82 -2.71
C VAL A 178 -10.85 7.28 -3.46
N GLY A 179 -11.19 8.57 -3.34
CA GLY A 179 -12.34 9.14 -4.04
C GLY A 179 -12.15 9.20 -5.55
N ASP A 180 -13.26 9.10 -6.28
CA ASP A 180 -13.29 9.13 -7.75
C ASP A 180 -12.63 10.38 -8.35
N GLU A 181 -12.53 11.48 -7.60
CA GLU A 181 -11.84 12.68 -8.08
C GLU A 181 -10.36 12.42 -8.37
N ILE A 182 -9.72 11.59 -7.54
CA ILE A 182 -8.32 11.19 -7.71
C ILE A 182 -8.22 10.07 -8.75
N VAL A 183 -9.09 9.06 -8.67
CA VAL A 183 -9.06 7.87 -9.56
C VAL A 183 -9.31 8.26 -11.02
N GLU A 184 -10.31 9.09 -11.27
CA GLU A 184 -10.68 9.55 -12.62
C GLU A 184 -9.87 10.78 -13.08
N CYS A 185 -8.84 11.20 -12.32
CA CYS A 185 -8.05 12.40 -12.61
C CYS A 185 -8.90 13.69 -12.77
N ARG A 186 -10.05 13.79 -12.10
CA ARG A 186 -10.93 14.97 -12.09
C ARG A 186 -10.51 16.03 -11.06
N CYS A 187 -9.42 15.80 -10.35
CA CYS A 187 -8.83 16.71 -9.39
C CYS A 187 -7.79 17.66 -10.00
N THR A 188 -7.52 18.77 -9.33
CA THR A 188 -6.38 19.64 -9.61
C THR A 188 -5.06 18.95 -9.24
N ARG A 189 -3.95 19.40 -9.84
CA ARG A 189 -2.60 18.93 -9.49
C ARG A 189 -2.28 19.10 -8.01
N LYS A 190 -2.77 20.16 -7.36
CA LYS A 190 -2.57 20.40 -5.92
C LYS A 190 -3.24 19.29 -5.10
N GLN A 191 -4.50 18.98 -5.39
CA GLN A 191 -5.27 17.94 -4.69
C GLN A 191 -4.66 16.54 -4.89
N PHE A 192 -4.19 16.25 -6.10
CA PHE A 192 -3.46 15.00 -6.35
C PHE A 192 -2.18 14.92 -5.53
N GLN A 193 -1.42 16.02 -5.43
CA GLN A 193 -0.22 16.07 -4.61
C GLN A 193 -0.52 15.88 -3.13
N GLU A 194 -1.57 16.53 -2.60
CA GLU A 194 -2.03 16.37 -1.21
C GLU A 194 -2.38 14.91 -0.88
N TYR A 195 -3.05 14.21 -1.80
CA TYR A 195 -3.29 12.78 -1.69
C TYR A 195 -1.99 11.97 -1.61
N ARG A 196 -1.04 12.24 -2.52
CA ARG A 196 0.26 11.56 -2.57
C ARG A 196 1.09 11.80 -1.30
N ASP A 197 1.09 13.02 -0.80
CA ASP A 197 1.80 13.39 0.43
C ASP A 197 1.20 12.64 1.63
N ALA A 198 -0.13 12.63 1.76
CA ALA A 198 -0.81 11.90 2.84
C ALA A 198 -0.57 10.38 2.79
N GLU A 199 -0.57 9.76 1.60
CA GLU A 199 -0.20 8.35 1.43
C GLU A 199 1.24 8.10 1.86
N GLN A 200 2.17 8.97 1.43
CA GLN A 200 3.59 8.87 1.76
C GLN A 200 3.86 9.02 3.26
N ASP A 201 3.17 9.94 3.93
CA ASP A 201 3.34 10.15 5.37
C ASP A 201 2.91 8.95 6.20
N LEU A 202 1.80 8.30 5.82
CA LEU A 202 1.38 7.05 6.44
C LEU A 202 2.48 5.97 6.29
N MET A 203 3.05 5.84 5.09
CA MET A 203 4.13 4.89 4.82
C MET A 203 5.39 5.21 5.64
N ILE A 204 5.80 6.47 5.73
CA ILE A 204 6.92 6.93 6.58
C ILE A 204 6.63 6.63 8.06
N GLY A 205 5.36 6.75 8.47
CA GLY A 205 4.86 6.35 9.79
C GLY A 205 4.87 4.85 10.05
N GLY A 206 5.38 4.03 9.12
CA GLY A 206 5.44 2.57 9.23
C GLY A 206 4.11 1.88 8.95
N TRP A 207 3.14 2.58 8.37
CA TRP A 207 1.89 1.94 7.93
C TRP A 207 2.06 1.28 6.57
N LYS A 208 1.58 0.05 6.48
CA LYS A 208 1.31 -0.58 5.21
C LYS A 208 -0.08 -0.17 4.75
N VAL A 209 -0.12 0.80 3.84
CA VAL A 209 -1.36 1.33 3.25
C VAL A 209 -1.74 0.55 2.00
N ILE A 210 -3.01 0.21 1.88
CA ILE A 210 -3.61 -0.39 0.67
C ILE A 210 -4.63 0.61 0.14
N PRO A 211 -4.37 1.26 -1.01
CA PRO A 211 -5.38 2.08 -1.65
C PRO A 211 -6.51 1.18 -2.17
N LEU A 212 -7.75 1.54 -1.84
CA LEU A 212 -8.97 0.89 -2.29
C LEU A 212 -9.78 1.88 -3.13
N TYR A 213 -10.16 1.44 -4.31
CA TYR A 213 -11.07 2.11 -5.23
C TYR A 213 -12.03 1.04 -5.78
N ARG A 214 -13.14 1.45 -6.38
CA ARG A 214 -14.22 0.52 -6.78
C ARG A 214 -13.70 -0.67 -7.60
N GLU A 215 -12.85 -0.41 -8.59
CA GLU A 215 -12.26 -1.44 -9.45
C GLU A 215 -11.27 -2.35 -8.72
N ALA A 216 -10.72 -1.91 -7.59
CA ALA A 216 -9.82 -2.72 -6.77
C ALA A 216 -10.58 -3.90 -6.14
N PHE A 217 -11.83 -3.71 -5.72
CA PHE A 217 -12.66 -4.78 -5.15
C PHE A 217 -13.04 -5.86 -6.17
N ASP A 218 -13.11 -5.49 -7.44
CA ASP A 218 -13.40 -6.40 -8.57
C ASP A 218 -12.22 -7.30 -8.92
N ALA A 219 -11.01 -6.93 -8.49
CA ALA A 219 -9.79 -7.72 -8.61
C ALA A 219 -9.63 -8.68 -7.41
N GLU A 220 -8.56 -9.49 -7.40
CA GLU A 220 -8.23 -10.49 -6.36
C GLU A 220 -7.91 -9.92 -4.95
N LEU A 221 -8.50 -8.78 -4.59
CA LEU A 221 -8.30 -8.13 -3.30
C LEU A 221 -8.57 -9.06 -2.09
N PRO A 222 -9.56 -9.98 -2.13
CA PRO A 222 -9.72 -11.02 -1.11
C PRO A 222 -8.49 -11.94 -0.94
N TYR A 223 -7.77 -12.26 -2.01
CA TYR A 223 -6.57 -13.09 -1.95
C TYR A 223 -5.33 -12.31 -1.51
N CYS A 224 -5.30 -11.00 -1.72
CA CYS A 224 -4.15 -10.17 -1.41
C CYS A 224 -4.12 -9.68 0.05
N VAL A 225 -5.24 -9.61 0.77
CA VAL A 225 -5.26 -9.03 2.12
C VAL A 225 -4.43 -9.79 3.13
N HIS A 226 -4.47 -11.12 3.13
CA HIS A 226 -3.59 -11.92 3.99
C HIS A 226 -2.11 -11.61 3.72
N ARG A 227 -1.75 -11.49 2.45
CA ARG A 227 -0.39 -11.14 2.02
C ARG A 227 0.01 -9.73 2.45
N PHE A 228 -0.91 -8.77 2.41
CA PHE A 228 -0.64 -7.41 2.89
C PHE A 228 -0.46 -7.35 4.41
N ILE A 229 -1.28 -8.10 5.15
CA ILE A 229 -1.13 -8.26 6.59
C ILE A 229 0.22 -8.89 6.93
N GLU A 230 0.67 -9.90 6.18
CA GLU A 230 1.99 -10.50 6.40
C GLU A 230 3.12 -9.49 6.27
N LEU A 231 3.05 -8.61 5.26
CA LEU A 231 4.08 -7.62 4.92
C LEU A 231 4.09 -6.37 5.81
N ALA A 232 3.07 -6.17 6.62
CA ALA A 232 2.97 -4.99 7.46
C ALA A 232 3.91 -5.07 8.67
N GLU A 233 4.42 -3.91 9.09
CA GLU A 233 5.30 -3.82 10.24
C GLU A 233 4.54 -4.08 11.54
N TRP A 234 5.23 -4.75 12.47
CA TRP A 234 4.75 -4.93 13.83
C TRP A 234 4.64 -3.58 14.53
N ARG A 235 3.53 -3.34 15.22
CA ARG A 235 3.43 -2.22 16.14
C ARG A 235 4.46 -2.42 17.23
N THR A 236 5.23 -1.38 17.51
CA THR A 236 6.10 -1.37 18.69
C THR A 236 5.20 -1.58 19.91
N PRO A 237 5.41 -2.64 20.72
CA PRO A 237 4.57 -2.85 21.88
C PRO A 237 4.68 -1.62 22.77
N ASN A 238 3.53 -1.02 23.09
CA ASN A 238 3.46 0.05 24.07
C ASN A 238 4.13 -0.46 25.34
N ARG A 239 5.35 0.00 25.65
CA ARG A 239 5.94 -0.27 26.97
C ARG A 239 4.91 0.24 27.98
N PRO A 240 4.43 -0.61 28.91
CA PRO A 240 3.46 -0.15 29.89
C PRO A 240 4.07 1.05 30.61
N LYS A 241 3.35 2.18 30.63
CA LYS A 241 3.73 3.37 31.39
C LYS A 241 4.05 2.89 32.80
N ARG A 242 5.32 2.96 33.22
CA ARG A 242 5.73 2.69 34.60
C ARG A 242 4.77 3.45 35.50
N GLN A 243 3.93 2.72 36.24
CA GLN A 243 3.13 3.32 37.30
C GLN A 243 4.11 4.05 38.20
N SER A 244 4.01 5.38 38.24
CA SER A 244 4.73 6.22 39.16
C SER A 244 4.34 5.76 40.56
N ALA A 245 5.28 5.09 41.22
CA ALA A 245 5.15 4.70 42.61
C ALA A 245 4.77 5.95 43.42
N ARG A 246 3.58 5.91 44.02
CA ARG A 246 3.19 6.78 45.14
C ARG A 246 4.29 6.71 46.18
N ARG A 247 5.15 7.73 46.26
CA ARG A 247 5.84 8.05 47.50
C ARG A 247 4.92 8.95 48.30
N ARG A 248 4.19 8.32 49.23
CA ARG A 248 3.74 9.01 50.45
C ARG A 248 5.00 9.28 51.27
N ALA A 249 5.25 10.56 51.55
CA ALA A 249 5.91 11.04 52.75
C ALA A 249 5.02 12.17 53.26
#